data_AF-A0A383EPS0-F1
#
_entry.id   AF-A0A383EPS0-F1
#
_cell.length_a   1.000
_cell.length_b   1.000
_cell.length_c   1.000
_cell.angle_alpha   90.00
_cell.angle_beta   90.00
_cell.angle_gamma   90.00
#
_symmetry.space_group_name_H-M   'P 1'
#
loop_
_entity.id
_entity.type
_entity.pdbx_description
1 polymer ?
#
loop_
_entity_poly.entity_id
_entity_poly.type
_entity_poly.pdbx_seq_one_letter_code
_entity_poly.pdbx_strand_id
1 'polypeptide(L)'
;KIGNYKQTISTLERLNMLYPDNIEIKLYLLSVLVQADSPNKALTIIEEIRTSEDLTPEDLETVNEIESVLKERGKPKLWNFYADISLGGIHSQNVNSVSKTRLQSSSDEVIGFNSAKYDRTYSGNLGLTATRSIGEASSFMINMNVTDSDQEEERSDDFESYGLTLALDTSLGNQNLSPYLMLSKTDYQDDADSFSLLYGIGGYFSAGDRNSFSYGYSFSDSKNNKNST
;
A
#
# COMPACT_ATOMS: atom_id res chain seq x y z
N LYS A 1 -27.67 -0.86 2.26
CA LYS A 1 -28.29 -2.14 1.79
C LYS A 1 -27.66 -3.42 2.39
N ILE A 2 -26.49 -3.36 3.05
CA ILE A 2 -25.83 -4.54 3.69
C ILE A 2 -26.60 -5.11 4.91
N GLY A 3 -27.46 -4.32 5.56
CA GLY A 3 -28.17 -4.74 6.78
C GLY A 3 -29.17 -5.89 6.63
N ASN A 4 -29.80 -6.04 5.46
CA ASN A 4 -30.88 -7.02 5.27
C ASN A 4 -30.35 -8.45 5.14
N TYR A 5 -29.19 -8.64 4.48
CA TYR A 5 -28.62 -9.98 4.25
C TYR A 5 -28.28 -10.70 5.55
N LYS A 6 -27.77 -10.01 6.57
CA LYS A 6 -27.41 -10.63 7.85
C LYS A 6 -28.62 -11.22 8.58
N GLN A 7 -29.76 -10.51 8.57
CA GLN A 7 -30.99 -10.98 9.20
C GLN A 7 -31.60 -12.16 8.43
N THR A 8 -31.58 -12.09 7.09
CA THR A 8 -32.03 -13.20 6.22
C THR A 8 -31.17 -14.44 6.42
N ILE A 9 -29.84 -14.31 6.42
CA ILE A 9 -28.91 -15.42 6.68
C ILE A 9 -29.18 -16.04 8.06
N SER A 10 -29.27 -15.23 9.12
CA SER A 10 -29.54 -15.75 10.47
C SER A 10 -30.90 -16.46 10.58
N THR A 11 -31.90 -16.01 9.81
CA THR A 11 -33.20 -16.68 9.76
C THR A 11 -33.12 -18.00 9.01
N LEU A 12 -32.42 -18.03 7.87
CA LEU A 12 -32.22 -19.25 7.08
C LEU A 12 -31.32 -20.27 7.78
N GLU A 13 -30.28 -19.84 8.50
CA GLU A 13 -29.45 -20.70 9.35
C GLU A 13 -30.29 -21.36 10.46
N ARG A 14 -31.18 -20.60 11.12
CA ARG A 14 -32.11 -21.17 12.11
C ARG A 14 -33.10 -22.13 11.47
N LEU A 15 -33.59 -21.84 10.28
CA LEU A 15 -34.49 -22.75 9.55
C LEU A 15 -33.79 -24.03 9.12
N ASN A 16 -32.52 -23.96 8.68
CA ASN A 16 -31.70 -25.14 8.38
C ASN A 16 -31.48 -25.99 9.62
N MET A 17 -31.32 -25.38 10.81
CA MET A 17 -31.24 -26.12 12.07
C MET A 17 -32.55 -26.83 12.46
N LEU A 18 -33.71 -26.23 12.14
CA LEU A 18 -35.02 -26.79 12.45
C LEU A 18 -35.46 -27.86 11.45
N TYR A 19 -35.03 -27.74 10.20
CA TYR A 19 -35.40 -28.61 9.08
C TYR A 19 -34.15 -29.03 8.29
N PRO A 20 -33.27 -29.87 8.88
CA PRO A 20 -31.97 -30.22 8.30
C PRO A 20 -32.07 -31.01 6.99
N ASP A 21 -33.18 -31.70 6.76
CA ASP A 21 -33.40 -32.53 5.56
C ASP A 21 -34.05 -31.75 4.42
N ASN A 22 -34.45 -30.49 4.63
CA ASN A 22 -35.11 -29.69 3.60
C ASN A 22 -34.10 -29.06 2.63
N ILE A 23 -34.07 -29.58 1.40
CA ILE A 23 -33.15 -29.14 0.34
C ILE A 23 -33.41 -27.70 -0.13
N GLU A 24 -34.67 -27.26 -0.18
CA GLU A 24 -35.05 -25.92 -0.65
C GLU A 24 -34.49 -24.82 0.27
N ILE A 25 -34.53 -25.06 1.59
CA ILE A 25 -33.96 -24.14 2.59
C ILE A 25 -32.45 -24.00 2.40
N LYS A 26 -31.74 -25.11 2.11
CA LYS A 26 -30.30 -25.11 1.84
C LYS A 26 -29.95 -24.40 0.53
N LEU A 27 -30.69 -24.67 -0.55
CA LEU A 27 -30.51 -23.98 -1.84
C LEU A 27 -30.77 -22.47 -1.71
N TYR A 28 -31.79 -22.09 -0.95
CA TYR A 28 -32.07 -20.68 -0.72
C TYR A 28 -31.00 -20.02 0.15
N LEU A 29 -30.53 -20.68 1.22
CA LEU A 29 -29.39 -20.24 2.02
C LEU A 29 -28.14 -20.08 1.16
N LEU A 30 -27.83 -21.03 0.29
CA LEU A 30 -26.71 -20.96 -0.65
C LEU A 30 -26.80 -19.72 -1.55
N SER A 31 -27.98 -19.47 -2.15
CA SER A 31 -28.20 -18.31 -3.01
C SER A 31 -27.95 -16.97 -2.28
N VAL A 32 -28.38 -16.88 -1.01
CA VAL A 32 -28.20 -15.68 -0.19
C VAL A 32 -26.74 -15.53 0.26
N LEU A 33 -26.04 -16.63 0.58
CA LEU A 33 -24.62 -16.62 0.92
C LEU A 33 -23.73 -16.21 -0.25
N VAL A 34 -24.09 -16.62 -1.48
CA VAL A 34 -23.40 -16.19 -2.72
C VAL A 34 -23.61 -14.69 -2.96
N GLN A 35 -24.82 -14.16 -2.73
CA GLN A 35 -25.09 -12.72 -2.83
C GLN A 35 -24.40 -11.90 -1.74
N ALA A 36 -24.24 -12.47 -0.55
CA ALA A 36 -23.59 -11.84 0.59
C ALA A 36 -22.05 -11.99 0.60
N ASP A 37 -21.46 -12.49 -0.49
CA ASP A 37 -20.02 -12.69 -0.67
C ASP A 37 -19.37 -13.47 0.49
N SER A 38 -20.02 -14.56 0.92
CA SER A 38 -19.59 -15.42 2.03
C SER A 38 -19.15 -16.82 1.54
N PRO A 39 -18.05 -16.93 0.78
CA PRO A 39 -17.67 -18.15 0.06
C PRO A 39 -17.42 -19.34 0.98
N ASN A 40 -16.79 -19.13 2.15
CA ASN A 40 -16.49 -20.22 3.09
C ASN A 40 -17.75 -20.90 3.62
N LYS A 41 -18.77 -20.11 4.01
CA LYS A 41 -20.05 -20.64 4.46
C LYS A 41 -20.82 -21.31 3.32
N ALA A 42 -20.77 -20.70 2.12
CA ALA A 42 -21.42 -21.26 0.94
C ALA A 42 -20.86 -22.64 0.56
N LEU A 43 -19.53 -22.83 0.66
CA LEU A 43 -18.88 -24.12 0.42
C LEU A 43 -19.33 -25.21 1.42
N THR A 44 -19.48 -24.87 2.70
CA THR A 44 -20.01 -25.82 3.70
C THR A 44 -21.45 -26.24 3.37
N ILE A 45 -22.32 -25.30 2.97
CA ILE A 45 -23.69 -25.63 2.58
C ILE A 45 -23.73 -26.48 1.30
N ILE A 46 -22.81 -26.26 0.35
CA ILE A 46 -22.68 -27.10 -0.86
C ILE A 46 -22.35 -28.55 -0.49
N GLU A 47 -21.45 -28.77 0.47
CA GLU A 47 -21.14 -30.11 0.97
C GLU A 47 -22.37 -30.76 1.63
N GLU A 48 -23.11 -30.02 2.47
CA GLU A 48 -24.34 -30.50 3.11
C GLU A 48 -25.44 -30.84 2.09
N ILE A 49 -25.56 -30.07 1.01
CA ILE A 49 -26.49 -30.32 -0.09
C ILE A 49 -26.11 -31.63 -0.78
N ARG A 50 -24.84 -31.85 -1.13
CA ARG A 50 -24.36 -33.06 -1.83
C ARG A 50 -24.61 -34.36 -1.06
N THR A 51 -24.64 -34.30 0.26
CA THR A 51 -24.95 -35.46 1.12
C THR A 51 -26.45 -35.75 1.29
N SER A 52 -27.34 -34.91 0.73
CA SER A 52 -28.79 -35.08 0.83
C SER A 52 -29.30 -36.15 -0.15
N GLU A 53 -30.22 -37.01 0.30
CA GLU A 53 -30.81 -38.06 -0.54
C GLU A 53 -31.82 -37.51 -1.57
N ASP A 54 -32.41 -36.34 -1.31
CA ASP A 54 -33.46 -35.70 -2.12
C ASP A 54 -32.94 -34.79 -3.26
N LEU A 55 -31.77 -35.09 -3.84
CA LEU A 55 -31.15 -34.28 -4.90
C LEU A 55 -31.68 -34.64 -6.29
N THR A 56 -32.17 -33.64 -7.03
CA THR A 56 -32.44 -33.82 -8.46
C THR A 56 -31.15 -33.64 -9.28
N PRO A 57 -31.08 -34.22 -10.50
CA PRO A 57 -29.94 -34.01 -11.39
C PRO A 57 -29.69 -32.54 -11.78
N GLU A 58 -30.76 -31.75 -11.89
CA GLU A 58 -30.72 -30.31 -12.22
C GLU A 58 -30.14 -29.48 -11.05
N ASP A 59 -30.51 -29.82 -9.81
CA ASP A 59 -29.95 -29.19 -8.61
C ASP A 59 -28.45 -29.47 -8.48
N LEU A 60 -28.02 -30.68 -8.82
CA LEU A 60 -26.62 -31.10 -8.74
C LEU A 60 -25.74 -30.35 -9.75
N GLU A 61 -26.23 -30.15 -10.97
CA GLU A 61 -25.54 -29.34 -11.99
C GLU A 61 -25.39 -27.88 -11.52
N THR A 62 -26.48 -27.28 -11.04
CA THR A 62 -26.51 -25.91 -10.52
C THR A 62 -25.53 -25.71 -9.36
N VAL A 63 -25.51 -26.65 -8.41
CA VAL A 63 -24.60 -26.61 -7.26
C VAL A 63 -23.13 -26.74 -7.69
N ASN A 64 -22.83 -27.57 -8.68
CA ASN A 64 -21.48 -27.73 -9.22
C ASN A 64 -20.99 -26.46 -9.91
N GLU A 65 -21.85 -25.80 -10.71
CA GLU A 65 -21.54 -24.52 -11.33
C GLU A 65 -21.26 -23.44 -10.26
N ILE A 66 -22.13 -23.33 -9.26
CA ILE A 66 -21.97 -22.38 -8.16
C ILE A 66 -20.67 -22.65 -7.38
N GLU A 67 -20.35 -23.91 -7.09
CA GLU A 67 -19.09 -24.27 -6.42
C GLU A 67 -17.87 -23.85 -7.24
N SER A 68 -17.89 -24.06 -8.55
CA SER A 68 -16.78 -23.67 -9.43
C SER A 68 -16.57 -22.14 -9.42
N VAL A 69 -17.64 -21.37 -9.49
CA VAL A 69 -17.62 -19.90 -9.43
C VAL A 69 -17.16 -19.42 -8.05
N LEU A 70 -17.59 -20.06 -6.97
CA LEU A 70 -17.17 -19.72 -5.61
C LEU A 70 -15.70 -20.04 -5.37
N LYS A 71 -15.20 -21.17 -5.88
CA LYS A 71 -13.78 -21.54 -5.82
C LYS A 71 -12.92 -20.58 -6.62
N GLU A 72 -13.40 -20.10 -7.77
CA GLU A 72 -12.71 -19.08 -8.55
C GLU A 72 -12.68 -17.73 -7.83
N ARG A 73 -13.81 -17.30 -7.25
CA ARG A 73 -13.92 -16.07 -6.44
C ARG A 73 -13.09 -16.12 -5.14
N GLY A 74 -12.96 -17.30 -4.54
CA GLY A 74 -12.19 -17.55 -3.32
C GLY A 74 -10.68 -17.61 -3.53
N LYS A 75 -10.19 -17.64 -4.78
CA LYS A 75 -8.74 -17.56 -5.04
C LYS A 75 -8.20 -16.24 -4.48
N PRO A 76 -7.02 -16.27 -3.82
CA PRO A 76 -6.42 -15.06 -3.28
C PRO A 76 -6.26 -14.03 -4.40
N LYS A 77 -6.67 -12.78 -4.13
CA LYS A 77 -6.48 -11.68 -5.07
C LYS A 77 -5.00 -11.57 -5.38
N LEU A 78 -4.67 -11.57 -6.67
CA LEU A 78 -3.28 -11.49 -7.12
C LEU A 78 -2.64 -10.15 -6.73
N TRP A 79 -3.42 -9.07 -6.69
CA TRP A 79 -2.95 -7.73 -6.36
C TRP A 79 -3.76 -7.14 -5.20
N ASN A 80 -3.06 -6.53 -4.25
CA ASN A 80 -3.61 -5.69 -3.20
C ASN A 80 -3.19 -4.24 -3.47
N PHE A 81 -4.14 -3.31 -3.37
CA PHE A 81 -3.93 -1.90 -3.64
C PHE A 81 -4.16 -1.09 -2.37
N TYR A 82 -3.28 -0.13 -2.14
CA TYR A 82 -3.32 0.80 -1.01
C TYR A 82 -3.20 2.22 -1.55
N ALA A 83 -3.88 3.14 -0.89
CA ALA A 83 -3.73 4.56 -1.11
C ALA A 83 -3.43 5.22 0.24
N ASP A 84 -2.44 6.09 0.28
CA ASP A 84 -2.02 6.82 1.46
C ASP A 84 -2.00 8.32 1.17
N ILE A 85 -2.37 9.10 2.17
CA ILE A 85 -2.34 10.56 2.16
C ILE A 85 -1.66 10.99 3.45
N SER A 86 -0.68 11.88 3.33
CA SER A 86 0.08 12.43 4.45
C SER A 86 0.18 13.94 4.30
N LEU A 87 0.08 14.64 5.42
CA LEU A 87 0.24 16.09 5.51
C LEU A 87 1.24 16.38 6.63
N GLY A 88 2.15 17.30 6.40
CA GLY A 88 3.23 17.68 7.30
C GLY A 88 3.35 19.19 7.41
N GLY A 89 3.85 19.65 8.55
CA GLY A 89 4.17 21.05 8.80
C GLY A 89 5.44 21.12 9.63
N ILE A 90 6.43 21.85 9.14
CA ILE A 90 7.71 22.08 9.82
C ILE A 90 7.78 23.55 10.18
N HIS A 91 8.19 23.85 11.41
CA HIS A 91 8.56 25.19 11.82
C HIS A 91 10.07 25.27 11.94
N SER A 92 10.69 26.12 11.12
CA SER A 92 12.12 26.27 11.03
C SER A 92 12.58 27.63 11.56
N GLN A 93 13.86 27.67 11.93
CA GLN A 93 14.60 28.92 12.11
C GLN A 93 15.71 28.94 11.05
N ASN A 94 15.52 29.70 9.98
CA ASN A 94 16.39 29.68 8.79
C ASN A 94 17.76 30.34 9.03
N VAL A 95 18.01 30.82 10.26
CA VAL A 95 19.21 31.58 10.61
C VAL A 95 19.95 30.90 11.76
N ASN A 96 21.18 30.45 11.51
CA ASN A 96 22.00 29.82 12.54
C ASN A 96 22.44 30.81 13.63
N SER A 97 22.75 32.06 13.28
CA SER A 97 23.16 33.10 14.23
C SER A 97 22.97 34.49 13.62
N VAL A 98 22.24 35.36 14.33
CA VAL A 98 22.04 36.77 13.93
C VAL A 98 22.56 37.68 15.03
N SER A 99 23.37 38.68 14.67
CA SER A 99 23.86 39.70 15.60
C SER A 99 22.69 40.50 16.19
N LYS A 100 22.86 41.09 17.39
CA LYS A 100 21.80 41.91 18.02
C LYS A 100 21.34 43.08 17.13
N THR A 101 22.21 43.54 16.23
CA THR A 101 21.95 44.63 15.29
C THR A 101 21.35 44.19 13.96
N ARG A 102 21.17 42.87 13.74
CA ARG A 102 20.74 42.28 12.46
C ARG A 102 21.55 42.79 11.27
N LEU A 103 22.87 42.83 11.44
CA LEU A 103 23.82 43.18 10.38
C LEU A 103 24.67 41.97 10.01
N GLN A 104 25.03 41.87 8.73
CA GLN A 104 25.96 40.88 8.17
C GLN A 104 27.05 41.56 7.36
N SER A 105 28.22 40.93 7.30
CA SER A 105 29.27 41.36 6.38
C SER A 105 29.06 40.66 5.04
N SER A 106 28.98 41.44 3.97
CA SER A 106 28.91 40.95 2.59
C SER A 106 29.78 41.83 1.72
N SER A 107 30.72 41.22 0.98
CA SER A 107 31.64 41.93 0.07
C SER A 107 32.28 43.18 0.68
N ASP A 108 32.90 43.02 1.84
CA ASP A 108 33.59 44.08 2.61
C ASP A 108 32.71 45.24 3.11
N GLU A 109 31.39 45.12 3.03
CA GLU A 109 30.43 46.06 3.61
C GLU A 109 29.56 45.42 4.70
N VAL A 110 29.12 46.22 5.67
CA VAL A 110 28.17 45.80 6.69
C VAL A 110 26.76 46.16 6.22
N ILE A 111 25.99 45.15 5.82
CA ILE A 111 24.64 45.29 5.27
C ILE A 111 23.59 44.74 6.24
N GLY A 112 22.32 45.09 6.01
CA GLY A 112 21.18 44.52 6.75
C GLY A 112 21.04 43.01 6.51
N PHE A 113 20.73 42.26 7.58
CA PHE A 113 20.36 40.86 7.52
C PHE A 113 18.85 40.75 7.24
N ASN A 114 18.50 40.46 5.99
CA ASN A 114 17.11 40.52 5.49
C ASN A 114 16.39 39.17 5.41
N SER A 115 17.05 38.04 5.68
CA SER A 115 16.40 36.71 5.66
C SER A 115 15.38 36.54 6.79
N ALA A 116 14.35 35.74 6.50
CA ALA A 116 13.33 35.34 7.45
C ALA A 116 13.97 34.61 8.62
N LYS A 117 13.68 35.02 9.87
CA LYS A 117 14.24 34.31 11.04
C LYS A 117 13.45 33.04 11.34
N TYR A 118 12.14 33.10 11.18
CA TYR A 118 11.23 32.02 11.50
C TYR A 118 10.41 31.76 10.26
N ASP A 119 10.23 30.49 9.94
CA ASP A 119 9.51 30.11 8.73
C ASP A 119 8.70 28.84 8.98
N ARG A 120 7.78 28.56 8.06
CA ARG A 120 6.93 27.38 8.07
C ARG A 120 6.90 26.77 6.69
N THR A 121 7.11 25.46 6.65
CA THR A 121 6.99 24.67 5.42
C THR A 121 5.86 23.67 5.63
N TYR A 122 4.89 23.66 4.74
CA TYR A 122 3.84 22.65 4.69
C TYR A 122 4.11 21.70 3.54
N SER A 123 3.91 20.41 3.79
CA SER A 123 4.10 19.38 2.78
C SER A 123 2.89 18.47 2.71
N GLY A 124 2.46 18.10 1.51
CA GLY A 124 1.45 17.07 1.27
C GLY A 124 2.03 15.94 0.44
N ASN A 125 1.68 14.69 0.75
CA ASN A 125 2.07 13.54 -0.07
C ASN A 125 0.89 12.59 -0.27
N LEU A 126 0.77 12.09 -1.50
CA LEU A 126 -0.17 11.06 -1.91
C LEU A 126 0.60 9.87 -2.49
N GLY A 127 0.39 8.70 -1.91
CA GLY A 127 0.98 7.44 -2.34
C GLY A 127 -0.07 6.44 -2.82
N LEU A 128 0.28 5.70 -3.87
CA LEU A 128 -0.45 4.53 -4.35
C LEU A 128 0.50 3.33 -4.37
N THR A 129 0.12 2.27 -3.66
CA THR A 129 0.92 1.05 -3.55
C THR A 129 0.15 -0.15 -4.08
N ALA A 130 0.74 -0.90 -4.99
CA ALA A 130 0.24 -2.19 -5.45
C ALA A 130 1.21 -3.29 -4.99
N THR A 131 0.70 -4.32 -4.33
CA THR A 131 1.49 -5.47 -3.89
C THR A 131 0.91 -6.77 -4.42
N ARG A 132 1.77 -7.72 -4.75
CA ARG A 132 1.39 -9.04 -5.23
C ARG A 132 2.26 -10.10 -4.62
N SER A 133 1.66 -11.11 -4.01
CA SER A 133 2.37 -12.34 -3.62
C SER A 133 2.77 -13.12 -4.88
N ILE A 134 4.03 -13.55 -4.93
CA ILE A 134 4.60 -14.38 -6.00
C ILE A 134 4.99 -15.71 -5.36
N GLY A 135 4.10 -16.71 -5.49
CA GLY A 135 4.24 -17.96 -4.76
C GLY A 135 4.04 -17.77 -3.25
N GLU A 136 4.57 -18.69 -2.45
CA GLU A 136 4.38 -18.71 -0.99
C GLU A 136 5.38 -17.82 -0.24
N ALA A 137 6.56 -17.61 -0.82
CA ALA A 137 7.73 -17.08 -0.13
C ALA A 137 8.20 -15.71 -0.63
N SER A 138 7.52 -15.13 -1.63
CA SER A 138 7.92 -13.86 -2.25
C SER A 138 6.75 -12.90 -2.43
N SER A 139 7.05 -11.61 -2.43
CA SER A 139 6.12 -10.53 -2.71
C SER A 139 6.78 -9.44 -3.53
N PHE A 140 6.06 -8.93 -4.52
CA PHE A 140 6.47 -7.80 -5.32
C PHE A 140 5.61 -6.59 -5.01
N MET A 141 6.23 -5.42 -4.94
CA MET A 141 5.61 -4.16 -4.59
C MET A 141 5.98 -3.09 -5.62
N ILE A 142 4.97 -2.31 -6.01
CA ILE A 142 5.08 -1.10 -6.80
C ILE A 142 4.51 0.02 -5.93
N ASN A 143 5.27 1.07 -5.70
CA ASN A 143 4.79 2.27 -5.04
C ASN A 143 5.02 3.48 -5.97
N MET A 144 3.99 4.28 -6.16
CA MET A 144 4.05 5.57 -6.84
C MET A 144 3.64 6.63 -5.83
N ASN A 145 4.40 7.71 -5.73
CA ASN A 145 4.09 8.79 -4.80
C ASN A 145 4.33 10.16 -5.44
N VAL A 146 3.55 11.13 -4.98
CA VAL A 146 3.70 12.55 -5.34
C VAL A 146 3.72 13.33 -4.04
N THR A 147 4.75 14.15 -3.85
CA THR A 147 4.89 15.05 -2.71
C THR A 147 4.99 16.48 -3.21
N ASP A 148 4.30 17.37 -2.53
CA ASP A 148 4.29 18.81 -2.74
C ASP A 148 4.71 19.50 -1.44
N SER A 149 5.48 20.57 -1.53
CA SER A 149 6.04 21.31 -0.40
C SER A 149 6.02 22.80 -0.73
N ASP A 150 5.46 23.60 0.19
CA ASP A 150 5.34 25.05 0.11
C ASP A 150 5.85 25.69 1.41
N GLN A 151 6.71 26.70 1.27
CA GLN A 151 7.29 27.49 2.34
C GLN A 151 6.63 28.89 2.41
N GLU A 152 6.35 29.39 3.62
CA GLU A 152 5.56 30.64 3.81
C GLU A 152 6.36 31.92 3.50
N GLU A 153 7.59 32.06 4.01
CA GLU A 153 8.41 33.27 3.84
C GLU A 153 9.50 33.13 2.78
N GLU A 154 10.36 32.11 2.89
CA GLU A 154 11.34 31.76 1.86
C GLU A 154 10.75 30.74 0.86
N ARG A 155 11.55 30.32 -0.13
CA ARG A 155 11.11 29.45 -1.24
C ARG A 155 12.10 28.33 -1.58
N SER A 156 13.16 28.20 -0.79
CA SER A 156 14.19 27.19 -1.05
C SER A 156 13.67 25.77 -0.87
N ASP A 157 12.62 25.60 -0.06
CA ASP A 157 11.98 24.32 0.20
C ASP A 157 10.67 24.14 -0.60
N ASP A 158 10.44 24.98 -1.62
CA ASP A 158 9.30 24.86 -2.55
C ASP A 158 9.64 23.84 -3.64
N PHE A 159 8.96 22.70 -3.63
CA PHE A 159 9.17 21.65 -4.64
C PHE A 159 7.97 20.72 -4.82
N GLU A 160 7.88 20.15 -6.00
CA GLU A 160 7.03 19.00 -6.30
C GLU A 160 7.93 17.80 -6.64
N SER A 161 7.66 16.63 -6.08
CA SER A 161 8.45 15.42 -6.34
C SER A 161 7.58 14.23 -6.67
N TYR A 162 8.08 13.41 -7.59
CA TYR A 162 7.44 12.21 -8.10
C TYR A 162 8.36 11.03 -7.86
N GLY A 163 7.85 10.00 -7.18
CA GLY A 163 8.59 8.79 -6.87
C GLY A 163 7.96 7.54 -7.48
N LEU A 164 8.80 6.63 -7.98
CA LEU A 164 8.45 5.26 -8.34
C LEU A 164 9.41 4.31 -7.63
N THR A 165 8.87 3.41 -6.81
CA THR A 165 9.63 2.34 -6.16
C THR A 165 9.12 0.98 -6.64
N LEU A 166 10.05 0.12 -7.03
CA LEU A 166 9.82 -1.29 -7.31
C LEU A 166 10.64 -2.10 -6.29
N ALA A 167 9.99 -3.00 -5.56
CA ALA A 167 10.65 -3.83 -4.57
C ALA A 167 10.19 -5.29 -4.70
N LEU A 168 11.13 -6.21 -4.52
CA LEU A 168 10.85 -7.64 -4.45
C LEU A 168 11.40 -8.14 -3.12
N ASP A 169 10.53 -8.70 -2.29
CA ASP A 169 10.94 -9.46 -1.11
C ASP A 169 10.83 -10.93 -1.43
N THR A 170 11.88 -11.69 -1.19
CA THR A 170 11.92 -13.13 -1.41
C THR A 170 12.72 -13.83 -0.33
N SER A 171 12.41 -15.09 -0.07
CA SER A 171 13.21 -15.94 0.80
C SER A 171 13.72 -17.15 0.05
N LEU A 172 15.02 -17.43 0.23
CA LEU A 172 15.72 -18.58 -0.35
C LEU A 172 16.44 -19.32 0.78
N GLY A 173 15.86 -20.44 1.20
CA GLY A 173 16.38 -21.20 2.35
C GLY A 173 16.23 -20.41 3.65
N ASN A 174 17.33 -20.18 4.36
CA ASN A 174 17.36 -19.38 5.60
C ASN A 174 17.69 -17.90 5.36
N GLN A 175 17.70 -17.45 4.11
CA GLN A 175 18.04 -16.08 3.74
C GLN A 175 16.83 -15.34 3.17
N ASN A 176 16.67 -14.11 3.60
CA ASN A 176 15.74 -13.15 3.04
C ASN A 176 16.52 -12.16 2.17
N LEU A 177 15.97 -11.85 1.00
CA LEU A 177 16.54 -10.95 0.01
C LEU A 177 15.46 -9.96 -0.40
N SER A 178 15.81 -8.68 -0.41
CA SER A 178 14.94 -7.56 -0.69
C SER A 178 15.61 -6.60 -1.68
N PRO A 179 15.79 -6.98 -2.96
CA PRO A 179 16.21 -6.04 -4.00
C PRO A 179 15.13 -5.00 -4.28
N TYR A 180 15.58 -3.78 -4.54
CA TYR A 180 14.70 -2.64 -4.82
C TYR A 180 15.34 -1.65 -5.80
N LEU A 181 14.47 -0.92 -6.50
CA LEU A 181 14.78 0.13 -7.46
C LEU A 181 13.85 1.31 -7.16
N MET A 182 14.42 2.48 -6.99
CA MET A 182 13.71 3.74 -6.79
C MET A 182 14.15 4.72 -7.88
N LEU A 183 13.16 5.36 -8.50
CA LEU A 183 13.33 6.47 -9.40
C LEU A 183 12.60 7.65 -8.78
N SER A 184 13.23 8.83 -8.76
CA SER A 184 12.53 10.04 -8.38
C SER A 184 12.93 11.21 -9.25
N LYS A 185 11.97 12.12 -9.44
CA LYS A 185 12.17 13.43 -10.03
C LYS A 185 11.68 14.46 -9.01
N THR A 186 12.46 15.49 -8.77
CA THR A 186 12.08 16.63 -7.94
C THR A 186 12.22 17.90 -8.76
N ASP A 187 11.11 18.61 -8.89
CA ASP A 187 11.00 19.88 -9.59
C ASP A 187 11.04 20.97 -8.52
N TYR A 188 12.15 21.69 -8.46
CA TYR A 188 12.35 22.79 -7.53
C TYR A 188 11.86 24.08 -8.15
N GLN A 189 11.20 24.94 -7.37
CA GLN A 189 10.67 26.19 -7.90
C GLN A 189 11.77 27.19 -8.29
N ASP A 190 12.76 27.36 -7.43
CA ASP A 190 13.82 28.36 -7.58
C ASP A 190 15.20 27.76 -7.94
N ASP A 191 15.27 26.44 -8.15
CA ASP A 191 16.49 25.68 -8.42
C ASP A 191 16.37 24.74 -9.62
N ALA A 192 17.45 24.02 -9.94
CA ALA A 192 17.44 23.04 -11.02
C ALA A 192 16.75 21.74 -10.61
N ASP A 193 15.85 21.25 -11.47
CA ASP A 193 15.22 19.93 -11.33
C ASP A 193 16.26 18.83 -11.11
N SER A 194 15.95 17.90 -10.20
CA SER A 194 16.79 16.75 -9.89
C SER A 194 16.13 15.46 -10.35
N PHE A 195 16.92 14.59 -10.98
CA PHE A 195 16.55 13.21 -11.25
C PHE A 195 17.46 12.27 -10.48
N SER A 196 16.88 11.32 -9.75
CA SER A 196 17.60 10.35 -8.95
C SER A 196 17.22 8.92 -9.32
N LEU A 197 18.25 8.09 -9.43
CA LEU A 197 18.16 6.64 -9.56
C LEU A 197 18.85 6.02 -8.36
N LEU A 198 18.11 5.20 -7.61
CA LEU A 198 18.66 4.44 -6.51
C LEU A 198 18.27 2.97 -6.67
N TYR A 199 19.24 2.06 -6.56
CA TYR A 199 18.94 0.64 -6.52
C TYR A 199 19.81 -0.03 -5.47
N GLY A 200 19.31 -1.13 -4.93
CA GLY A 200 20.02 -1.84 -3.90
C GLY A 200 19.44 -3.21 -3.66
N ILE A 201 20.13 -3.95 -2.81
CA ILE A 201 19.68 -5.21 -2.29
C ILE A 201 19.99 -5.24 -0.80
N GLY A 202 18.94 -5.42 -0.01
CA GLY A 202 19.03 -5.73 1.41
C GLY A 202 18.74 -7.20 1.65
N GLY A 203 19.15 -7.72 2.77
CA GLY A 203 18.80 -9.06 3.18
C GLY A 203 19.19 -9.35 4.61
N TYR A 204 18.74 -10.49 5.10
CA TYR A 204 19.22 -11.03 6.36
C TYR A 204 19.18 -12.55 6.34
N PHE A 205 19.97 -13.17 7.20
CA PHE A 205 19.86 -14.59 7.49
C PHE A 205 19.79 -14.82 8.99
N SER A 206 19.00 -15.81 9.38
CA SER A 206 18.88 -16.21 10.79
C SER A 206 20.01 -17.16 11.17
N ALA A 207 20.63 -16.91 12.32
CA ALA A 207 21.67 -17.75 12.93
C ALA A 207 21.14 -18.36 14.22
N GLY A 208 20.46 -19.51 14.08
CA GLY A 208 19.67 -20.12 15.15
C GLY A 208 18.36 -19.38 15.40
N ASP A 209 17.73 -19.66 16.53
CA ASP A 209 16.35 -19.17 16.81
C ASP A 209 16.30 -17.74 17.36
N ARG A 210 17.44 -17.16 17.75
CA ARG A 210 17.49 -15.89 18.50
C ARG A 210 18.33 -14.80 17.86
N ASN A 211 19.06 -15.08 16.79
CA ASN A 211 19.95 -14.12 16.16
C ASN A 211 19.65 -14.00 14.68
N SER A 212 19.75 -12.79 14.15
CA SER A 212 19.73 -12.51 12.72
C SER A 212 20.88 -11.58 12.36
N PHE A 213 21.44 -11.79 11.18
CA PHE A 213 22.47 -10.94 10.61
C PHE A 213 21.93 -10.32 9.34
N SER A 214 21.87 -8.98 9.32
CA SER A 214 21.40 -8.22 8.17
C SER A 214 22.59 -7.67 7.36
N TYR A 215 22.41 -7.59 6.05
CA TYR A 215 23.37 -7.00 5.12
C TYR A 215 22.63 -6.18 4.08
N GLY A 216 23.31 -5.23 3.46
CA GLY A 216 22.72 -4.41 2.42
C GLY A 216 23.76 -3.68 1.60
N TYR A 217 23.47 -3.51 0.32
CA TYR A 217 24.26 -2.70 -0.59
C TYR A 217 23.32 -1.86 -1.44
N SER A 218 23.62 -0.58 -1.59
CA SER A 218 22.86 0.34 -2.42
C SER A 218 23.79 1.25 -3.21
N PHE A 219 23.32 1.64 -4.38
CA PHE A 219 23.93 2.63 -5.25
C PHE A 219 22.89 3.71 -5.54
N SER A 220 23.32 4.96 -5.53
CA SER A 220 22.49 6.13 -5.84
C SER A 220 23.25 7.05 -6.78
N ASP A 221 22.57 7.49 -7.84
CA ASP A 221 23.05 8.53 -8.76
C ASP A 221 21.96 9.60 -8.87
N SER A 222 22.33 10.85 -8.62
CA SER A 222 21.44 12.00 -8.69
C SER A 222 22.04 13.04 -9.61
N LYS A 223 21.26 13.52 -10.58
CA LYS A 223 21.68 14.48 -11.58
C LYS A 223 20.72 15.65 -11.58
N ASN A 224 21.26 16.85 -11.45
CA ASN A 224 20.49 18.07 -11.57
C ASN A 224 20.58 18.58 -13.02
N ASN A 225 19.47 19.07 -13.55
CA ASN A 225 19.48 19.69 -14.86
C ASN A 225 20.36 20.95 -14.83
N LYS A 226 20.94 21.33 -15.96
CA LYS A 226 21.59 22.63 -16.08
C LYS A 226 20.54 23.61 -16.58
N ASN A 227 19.96 24.40 -15.67
CA ASN A 227 19.21 25.57 -16.10
C ASN A 227 20.18 26.52 -16.80
N SER A 228 20.07 26.63 -18.11
CA SER A 228 20.66 27.74 -18.85
C SER A 228 19.80 28.96 -18.56
N THR A 229 20.23 29.76 -17.58
CA THR A 229 19.77 31.15 -17.38
C THR A 229 19.71 31.91 -18.70
#